data_AF-A0A356E5N6-F1
#
_entry.id   AF-A0A356E5N6-F1
#
_cell.length_a   1.000
_cell.length_b   1.000
_cell.length_c   1.000
_cell.angle_alpha   90.00
_cell.angle_beta   90.00
_cell.angle_gamma   90.00
#
_symmetry.space_group_name_H-M   'P 1'
#
loop_
_entity.id
_entity.type
_entity.pdbx_description
1 polymer ?
#
loop_
_entity_poly.entity_id
_entity_poly.type
_entity_poly.pdbx_seq_one_letter_code
_entity_poly.pdbx_strand_id
1 'polypeptide(L)'
;MNLKDLIKAPPAEGYIKNSSRLVTALLIIAGILYYPTKGYGAVIALVAALIVLVGQKMLISQANKDFADMYFAKKQFAETGNRDYLSFIQARAKQILMDNKVLSDKGKNELNALLQYAETELEEK
;
A
#
# COMPACT_ATOMS: atom_id res chain seq x y z
N MET A 1 27.15 -3.43 13.60
CA MET A 1 26.08 -3.01 12.65
C MET A 1 26.77 -2.48 11.39
N ASN A 2 26.52 -3.06 10.22
CA ASN A 2 27.26 -2.75 8.99
C ASN A 2 26.61 -1.56 8.24
N LEU A 3 27.39 -0.53 7.90
CA LEU A 3 26.93 0.64 7.12
C LEU A 3 26.32 0.28 5.75
N LYS A 4 26.65 -0.90 5.21
CA LYS A 4 26.09 -1.41 3.95
C LYS A 4 24.60 -1.75 4.06
N ASP A 5 24.11 -2.09 5.25
CA ASP A 5 22.70 -2.36 5.48
C ASP A 5 21.86 -1.07 5.53
N LEU A 6 22.48 0.08 5.81
CA LEU A 6 21.86 1.41 5.79
C LEU A 6 21.74 2.00 4.38
N ILE A 7 22.47 1.45 3.39
CA ILE A 7 22.51 1.93 2.00
C ILE A 7 21.70 1.01 1.06
N LYS A 8 21.10 -0.07 1.58
CA LYS A 8 20.12 -0.82 0.79
C LYS A 8 18.96 0.11 0.45
N ALA A 9 18.77 0.35 -0.85
CA ALA A 9 17.58 1.02 -1.34
C ALA A 9 16.36 0.38 -0.68
N PRO A 10 15.41 1.18 -0.14
CA PRO A 10 14.22 0.64 0.48
C PRO A 10 13.58 -0.32 -0.53
N PRO A 11 13.07 -1.49 -0.06
CA PRO A 11 12.63 -2.56 -0.94
C PRO A 11 11.79 -2.01 -2.09
N ALA A 12 12.16 -2.41 -3.30
CA ALA A 12 11.53 -1.98 -4.55
C ALA A 12 10.02 -2.17 -4.45
N GLU A 13 9.33 -1.04 -4.28
CA GLU A 13 7.89 -0.88 -4.11
C GLU A 13 7.27 -1.61 -2.90
N GLY A 14 6.66 -0.85 -2.00
CA GLY A 14 5.72 -1.39 -1.01
C GLY A 14 4.41 -1.80 -1.67
N TYR A 15 3.41 -2.22 -0.89
CA TYR A 15 2.10 -2.61 -1.41
C TYR A 15 1.30 -1.49 -2.08
N ILE A 16 1.68 -0.23 -1.84
CA ILE A 16 1.02 0.97 -2.35
C ILE A 16 1.96 1.70 -3.32
N LYS A 17 1.40 2.21 -4.41
CA LYS A 17 2.10 3.05 -5.40
C LYS A 17 2.75 4.26 -4.73
N ASN A 18 3.90 4.65 -5.25
CA ASN A 18 4.61 5.81 -4.71
C ASN A 18 3.90 7.13 -5.11
N SER A 19 3.60 7.99 -4.13
CA SER A 19 3.06 9.34 -4.36
C SER A 19 4.11 10.37 -4.76
N SER A 20 5.42 10.04 -4.81
CA SER A 20 6.49 10.98 -5.10
C SER A 20 6.25 11.83 -6.35
N ARG A 21 5.68 11.27 -7.42
CA ARG A 21 5.35 12.05 -8.63
C ARG A 21 4.34 13.17 -8.35
N LEU A 22 3.30 12.90 -7.57
CA LEU A 22 2.29 13.90 -7.20
C LEU A 22 2.89 14.96 -6.27
N VAL A 23 3.67 14.54 -5.27
CA VAL A 23 4.33 15.46 -4.34
C VAL A 23 5.32 16.35 -5.07
N THR A 24 6.15 15.81 -5.97
CA THR A 24 7.08 16.60 -6.79
C THR A 24 6.34 17.60 -7.68
N ALA A 25 5.24 17.21 -8.30
CA ALA A 25 4.42 18.14 -9.09
C ALA A 25 3.89 19.30 -8.22
N LEU A 26 3.41 19.01 -7.00
CA LEU A 26 2.96 20.04 -6.06
C LEU A 26 4.09 20.98 -5.63
N LEU A 27 5.31 20.47 -5.45
CA LEU A 27 6.47 21.30 -5.12
C LEU A 27 6.87 22.22 -6.28
N ILE A 28 6.84 21.73 -7.53
CA ILE A 28 7.09 22.55 -8.72
C ILE A 28 6.03 23.66 -8.83
N ILE A 29 4.75 23.30 -8.65
CA ILE A 29 3.62 24.24 -8.62
C ILE A 29 3.83 25.29 -7.51
N ALA A 30 4.26 24.88 -6.32
CA ALA A 30 4.54 25.81 -5.22
C ALA A 30 5.62 26.84 -5.60
N GLY A 31 6.69 26.41 -6.27
CA GLY A 31 7.75 27.29 -6.76
C GLY A 31 7.23 28.29 -7.80
N ILE A 32 6.40 27.84 -8.74
CA ILE A 32 5.79 28.69 -9.76
C ILE A 32 4.83 29.70 -9.12
N LEU A 33 3.99 29.28 -8.18
CA LEU A 33 3.00 30.16 -7.55
C LEU A 33 3.62 31.19 -6.59
N TYR A 34 4.86 31.00 -6.15
CA TYR A 34 5.49 31.87 -5.16
C TYR A 34 5.48 33.35 -5.59
N TYR A 35 5.96 33.65 -6.80
CA TYR A 35 6.02 35.01 -7.33
C TYR A 35 4.66 35.65 -7.63
N PRO A 36 3.75 35.03 -8.40
CA PRO A 36 2.47 35.66 -8.77
C PRO A 36 1.52 35.83 -7.59
N THR A 37 1.63 34.98 -6.56
CA THR A 37 0.71 35.00 -5.40
C THR A 37 1.33 35.61 -4.14
N LYS A 38 2.52 36.22 -4.22
CA LYS A 38 3.28 36.73 -3.07
C LYS A 38 3.46 35.67 -1.97
N GLY A 39 3.62 34.41 -2.35
CA GLY A 39 3.84 33.28 -1.45
C GLY A 39 2.58 32.54 -0.97
N TYR A 40 1.37 33.11 -1.03
CA TYR A 40 0.16 32.44 -0.51
C TYR A 40 -0.18 31.15 -1.27
N GLY A 41 -0.03 31.16 -2.59
CA GLY A 41 -0.24 29.98 -3.43
C GLY A 41 0.78 28.88 -3.18
N ALA A 42 2.02 29.25 -2.84
CA ALA A 42 3.04 28.29 -2.43
C ALA A 42 2.65 27.60 -1.11
N VAL A 43 2.14 28.36 -0.13
CA VAL A 43 1.65 27.81 1.15
C VAL A 43 0.52 26.80 0.92
N ILE A 44 -0.47 27.15 0.10
CA ILE A 44 -1.59 26.25 -0.22
C ILE A 44 -1.08 24.95 -0.88
N ALA A 45 -0.16 25.05 -1.84
CA ALA A 45 0.42 23.89 -2.52
C ALA A 45 1.22 22.99 -1.56
N LEU A 46 1.96 23.58 -0.61
CA LEU A 46 2.68 22.83 0.43
C LEU A 46 1.73 22.12 1.40
N VAL A 47 0.65 22.76 1.80
CA VAL A 47 -0.40 22.12 2.63
C VAL A 47 -1.02 20.95 1.89
N ALA A 48 -1.32 21.10 0.59
CA ALA A 48 -1.82 20.00 -0.23
C ALA A 48 -0.80 18.84 -0.30
N ALA A 49 0.50 19.14 -0.46
CA ALA A 49 1.55 18.13 -0.47
C ALA A 49 1.62 17.36 0.86
N LEU A 50 1.49 18.05 2.00
CA LEU A 50 1.43 17.41 3.32
C LEU A 50 0.23 16.48 3.46
N ILE A 51 -0.96 16.90 3.00
CA ILE A 51 -2.16 16.05 3.01
C ILE A 51 -1.93 14.77 2.20
N VAL A 52 -1.33 14.88 1.01
CA VAL A 52 -0.99 13.72 0.17
C VAL A 52 -0.04 12.76 0.89
N LEU A 53 1.01 13.28 1.55
CA LEU A 53 1.97 12.45 2.29
C LEU A 53 1.31 11.72 3.48
N VAL A 54 0.45 12.41 4.24
CA VAL A 54 -0.29 11.80 5.36
C VAL A 54 -1.24 10.72 4.84
N GLY A 55 -2.00 11.02 3.79
CA GLY A 55 -2.91 10.05 3.16
C GLY A 55 -2.15 8.81 2.66
N GLN A 56 -0.99 9.00 2.03
CA GLN A 56 -0.15 7.88 1.59
C GLN A 56 0.33 7.02 2.77
N LYS A 57 0.78 7.64 3.87
CA LYS A 57 1.20 6.90 5.07
C LYS A 57 0.05 6.06 5.64
N MET A 58 -1.16 6.60 5.69
CA MET A 58 -2.34 5.87 6.16
C MET A 58 -2.68 4.69 5.25
N LEU A 59 -2.61 4.87 3.93
CA LEU A 59 -2.84 3.79 2.96
C LEU A 59 -1.80 2.66 3.07
N ILE A 60 -0.51 3.01 3.20
CA ILE A 60 0.58 2.04 3.40
C ILE A 60 0.34 1.25 4.68
N SER A 61 0.01 1.94 5.78
CA SER A 61 -0.23 1.29 7.07
C SER A 61 -1.41 0.33 7.02
N GLN A 62 -2.51 0.73 6.35
CA GLN A 62 -3.69 -0.12 6.18
C GLN A 62 -3.35 -1.36 5.35
N ALA A 63 -2.70 -1.18 4.19
CA ALA A 63 -2.29 -2.30 3.35
C ALA A 63 -1.39 -3.27 4.12
N ASN A 64 -0.34 -2.78 4.79
CA ASN A 64 0.56 -3.63 5.56
C ASN A 64 -0.17 -4.44 6.63
N LYS A 65 -1.14 -3.82 7.31
CA LYS A 65 -1.97 -4.50 8.30
C LYS A 65 -2.83 -5.59 7.65
N ASP A 66 -3.52 -5.27 6.56
CA ASP A 66 -4.37 -6.22 5.85
C ASP A 66 -3.57 -7.43 5.34
N PHE A 67 -2.39 -7.21 4.77
CA PHE A 67 -1.48 -8.29 4.38
C PHE A 67 -1.02 -9.12 5.57
N ALA A 68 -0.63 -8.47 6.68
CA ALA A 68 -0.23 -9.18 7.90
C ALA A 68 -1.36 -10.05 8.45
N ASP A 69 -2.59 -9.53 8.50
CA ASP A 69 -3.77 -10.26 8.95
C ASP A 69 -4.06 -11.46 8.04
N MET A 70 -3.93 -11.33 6.72
CA MET A 70 -4.10 -12.44 5.77
C MET A 70 -3.00 -13.50 5.88
N TYR A 71 -1.74 -13.10 6.06
CA TYR A 71 -0.65 -14.06 6.30
C TYR A 71 -0.81 -14.79 7.64
N PHE A 72 -1.30 -14.09 8.66
CA PHE A 72 -1.63 -14.70 9.94
C PHE A 72 -2.76 -15.71 9.78
N ALA A 73 -3.85 -15.37 9.08
CA ALA A 73 -4.93 -16.31 8.78
C ALA A 73 -4.43 -17.54 8.00
N LYS A 74 -3.55 -17.35 7.01
CA LYS A 74 -2.94 -18.45 6.25
C LYS A 74 -2.17 -19.40 7.17
N LYS A 75 -1.38 -18.85 8.09
CA LYS A 75 -0.64 -19.65 9.08
C LYS A 75 -1.60 -20.40 10.00
N GLN A 76 -2.66 -19.74 10.47
CA GLN A 76 -3.62 -20.35 11.38
C GLN A 76 -4.43 -21.47 10.72
N PHE A 77 -4.75 -21.35 9.43
CA PHE A 77 -5.31 -22.45 8.64
C PHE A 77 -4.36 -23.64 8.58
N ALA A 78 -3.08 -23.43 8.29
CA ALA A 78 -2.10 -24.51 8.24
C ALA A 78 -1.98 -25.28 9.58
N GLU A 79 -2.19 -24.61 10.71
CA GLU A 79 -2.15 -25.23 12.04
C GLU A 79 -3.48 -25.88 12.46
N THR A 80 -4.62 -25.28 12.11
CA THR A 80 -5.94 -25.69 12.64
C THR A 80 -6.82 -26.42 11.64
N GLY A 81 -6.56 -26.25 10.34
CA GLY A 81 -7.43 -26.68 9.25
C GLY A 81 -8.76 -25.94 9.17
N ASN A 82 -8.98 -24.86 9.95
CA ASN A 82 -10.27 -24.14 9.92
C ASN A 82 -10.42 -23.30 8.64
N ARG A 83 -11.41 -23.66 7.82
CA ARG A 83 -11.72 -23.01 6.54
C ARG A 83 -12.15 -21.55 6.67
N ASP A 84 -12.63 -21.11 7.84
CA ASP A 84 -13.01 -19.72 8.07
C ASP A 84 -11.85 -18.75 7.78
N TYR A 85 -10.61 -19.18 8.04
CA TYR A 85 -9.42 -18.40 7.74
C TYR A 85 -9.19 -18.23 6.22
N LEU A 86 -9.51 -19.26 5.43
CA LEU A 86 -9.45 -19.17 3.96
C LEU A 86 -10.54 -18.25 3.42
N SER A 87 -11.77 -18.37 3.93
CA SER A 87 -12.88 -17.49 3.56
C SER A 87 -12.60 -16.03 3.91
N PHE A 88 -11.94 -15.77 5.05
CA PHE A 88 -11.46 -14.43 5.40
C PHE A 88 -10.46 -13.89 4.37
N ILE A 89 -9.43 -14.67 4.01
CA ILE A 89 -8.43 -14.27 3.01
C ILE A 89 -9.12 -13.99 1.67
N GLN A 90 -10.01 -14.88 1.22
CA GLN A 90 -10.70 -14.75 -0.05
C GLN A 90 -11.56 -13.47 -0.09
N ALA A 91 -12.39 -13.24 0.93
CA ALA A 91 -13.27 -12.08 1.01
C ALA A 91 -12.45 -10.78 1.07
N ARG A 92 -11.42 -10.73 1.91
CA ARG A 92 -10.58 -9.54 2.07
C ARG A 92 -9.77 -9.25 0.81
N ALA A 93 -9.18 -10.27 0.19
CA ALA A 93 -8.41 -10.10 -1.04
C ALA A 93 -9.28 -9.62 -2.20
N LYS A 94 -10.48 -10.21 -2.38
CA LYS A 94 -11.45 -9.76 -3.38
C LYS A 94 -11.88 -8.31 -3.16
N GLN A 95 -12.17 -7.93 -1.92
CA GLN A 95 -12.51 -6.55 -1.58
C GLN A 95 -11.39 -5.59 -1.98
N ILE A 96 -10.14 -5.85 -1.56
CA ILE A 96 -9.00 -4.98 -1.87
C ILE A 96 -8.73 -4.90 -3.39
N LEU A 97 -8.91 -6.01 -4.12
CA LEU A 97 -8.78 -6.01 -5.59
C LEU A 97 -9.86 -5.19 -6.28
N MET A 98 -11.11 -5.27 -5.79
CA MET A 98 -12.23 -4.49 -6.33
C MET A 98 -12.07 -3.00 -6.06
N ASP A 99 -11.58 -2.63 -4.87
CA ASP A 99 -11.39 -1.24 -4.43
C ASP A 99 -10.05 -0.63 -4.93
N ASN A 100 -9.33 -1.33 -5.80
CA ASN A 100 -7.94 -1.03 -6.10
C ASN A 100 -7.74 0.25 -6.92
N LYS A 101 -7.37 1.36 -6.25
CA LYS A 101 -6.94 2.61 -6.89
C LYS A 101 -5.44 2.90 -6.75
N VAL A 102 -4.81 2.35 -5.73
CA VAL A 102 -3.48 2.76 -5.27
C VAL A 102 -2.54 1.60 -4.98
N LEU A 103 -2.97 0.34 -5.17
CA LEU A 103 -2.10 -0.82 -4.95
C LEU A 103 -0.99 -0.85 -6.02
N SER A 104 0.24 -1.13 -5.61
CA SER A 104 1.37 -1.35 -6.51
C SER A 104 1.22 -2.66 -7.26
N ASP A 105 2.00 -2.86 -8.32
CA ASP A 105 1.95 -4.11 -9.07
C ASP A 105 2.46 -5.28 -8.23
N LYS A 106 3.47 -5.05 -7.39
CA LYS A 106 3.89 -6.01 -6.36
C LYS A 106 2.74 -6.38 -5.41
N GLY A 107 2.04 -5.39 -4.87
CA GLY A 107 0.90 -5.63 -3.97
C GLY A 107 -0.23 -6.40 -4.65
N LYS A 108 -0.53 -6.10 -5.92
CA LYS A 108 -1.49 -6.88 -6.72
C LYS A 108 -1.04 -8.33 -6.87
N ASN A 109 0.23 -8.56 -7.20
CA ASN A 109 0.76 -9.89 -7.41
C ASN A 109 0.73 -10.72 -6.12
N GLU A 110 1.16 -10.15 -4.99
CA GLU A 110 1.10 -10.84 -3.69
C GLU A 110 -0.34 -11.09 -3.23
N LEU A 111 -1.25 -10.13 -3.45
CA LEU A 111 -2.66 -10.29 -3.10
C LEU A 111 -3.35 -11.37 -3.94
N ASN A 112 -3.07 -11.41 -5.25
CA ASN A 112 -3.55 -12.45 -6.13
C ASN A 112 -3.00 -13.83 -5.74
N ALA A 113 -1.74 -13.92 -5.31
CA ALA A 113 -1.17 -15.17 -4.82
C ALA A 113 -1.85 -15.66 -3.54
N LEU A 114 -2.19 -14.76 -2.61
CA LEU A 114 -2.98 -15.09 -1.42
C LEU A 114 -4.41 -15.52 -1.77
N LEU A 115 -5.04 -14.84 -2.72
CA LEU A 115 -6.38 -15.18 -3.20
C LEU A 115 -6.40 -16.56 -3.85
N GLN A 116 -5.49 -16.82 -4.79
CA GLN A 116 -5.36 -18.12 -5.47
C GLN A 116 -5.11 -19.23 -4.46
N TYR A 117 -4.23 -19.01 -3.49
CA TYR A 117 -4.01 -19.97 -2.41
C TYR A 117 -5.30 -20.29 -1.65
N ALA A 118 -6.06 -19.28 -1.26
CA ALA A 118 -7.32 -19.49 -0.54
C ALA A 118 -8.37 -20.20 -1.41
N GLU A 119 -8.46 -19.87 -2.70
CA GLU A 119 -9.41 -20.50 -3.62
C GLU A 119 -9.07 -21.96 -3.90
N THR A 120 -7.80 -22.28 -4.17
CA THR A 120 -7.36 -23.67 -4.38
C THR A 120 -7.62 -24.54 -3.15
N GLU A 121 -7.25 -24.08 -1.95
CA GLU A 121 -7.48 -24.84 -0.70
C GLU A 121 -8.97 -24.96 -0.35
N LEU A 122 -9.82 -24.05 -0.83
CA LEU A 122 -11.26 -24.16 -0.70
C LEU A 122 -11.89 -25.09 -1.76
N GLU A 123 -11.29 -25.27 -2.93
CA GLU A 123 -11.77 -26.17 -3.99
C GLU A 123 -11.31 -27.62 -3.81
N GLU A 124 -10.12 -27.86 -3.25
CA GLU A 124 -9.54 -29.20 -3.06
C GLU A 124 -10.21 -30.04 -1.94
N LYS A 125 -11.20 -29.49 -1.21
CA LYS A 125 -11.92 -30.18 -0.12
C LYS A 125 -13.38 -29.80 0.00
#